data_AF-A0A1H4PGR6-F1
#
_entry.id   AF-A0A1H4PGR6-F1
#
_cell.length_a   1.000
_cell.length_b   1.000
_cell.length_c   1.000
_cell.angle_alpha   90.00
_cell.angle_beta   90.00
_cell.angle_gamma   90.00
#
_symmetry.space_group_name_H-M   'P 1'
#
loop_
_entity.id
_entity.type
_entity.pdbx_description
1 polymer ?
#
loop_
_entity_poly.entity_id
_entity_poly.type
_entity_poly.pdbx_seq_one_letter_code
_entity_poly.pdbx_strand_id
1 'polypeptide(L)' 'MTAAEQTAEQTKDPFADEAWRAAIEHAAGCLSCRTPGAKCETGERLLRAYEEAARQARPGRAFTTDVQAPAPRR' A
#
# COMPACT_ATOMS: atom_id res chain seq x y z
N MET A 1 -14.83 10.16 -14.95
CA MET A 1 -14.22 9.86 -13.64
C MET A 1 -13.57 8.49 -13.74
N THR A 2 -12.31 8.42 -13.34
CA THR A 2 -11.22 7.63 -13.95
C THR A 2 -11.11 6.20 -13.42
N ALA A 3 -10.90 5.24 -14.33
CA ALA A 3 -10.74 3.80 -14.09
C ALA A 3 -9.60 3.38 -13.13
N ALA A 4 -8.78 4.32 -12.66
CA ALA A 4 -7.69 4.06 -11.71
C ALA A 4 -8.17 3.85 -10.26
N GLU A 5 -9.39 4.28 -9.93
CA GLU A 5 -9.93 4.16 -8.57
C GLU A 5 -10.45 2.75 -8.26
N GLN A 6 -10.79 1.96 -9.27
CA GLN A 6 -11.44 0.64 -9.08
C GLN A 6 -10.45 -0.52 -8.85
N THR A 7 -9.17 -0.39 -9.19
CA THR A 7 -8.17 -1.44 -8.90
C THR A 7 -7.77 -1.48 -7.42
N ALA A 8 -8.00 -0.41 -6.66
CA ALA A 8 -7.76 -0.41 -5.22
C ALA A 8 -8.84 -1.16 -4.42
N GLU A 9 -10.04 -1.32 -4.97
CA GLU A 9 -11.18 -1.92 -4.26
C GLU A 9 -11.26 -3.45 -4.41
N GLN A 10 -10.69 -4.02 -5.48
CA GLN A 10 -10.86 -5.45 -5.80
C GLN A 10 -9.78 -6.38 -5.22
N THR A 11 -8.71 -5.85 -4.60
CA THR A 11 -7.65 -6.66 -3.97
C THR A 11 -7.22 -6.04 -2.65
N LYS A 12 -8.20 -5.66 -1.81
CA LYS A 12 -7.92 -5.30 -0.43
C LYS A 12 -7.81 -6.60 0.37
N ASP A 13 -6.57 -7.02 0.59
CA ASP A 13 -6.27 -8.05 1.56
C ASP A 13 -6.83 -7.62 2.93
N PRO A 14 -7.64 -8.47 3.60
CA PRO A 14 -8.31 -8.09 4.84
C PRO A 14 -7.32 -7.74 5.96
N PHE A 15 -6.14 -8.38 5.98
CA PHE A 15 -5.10 -8.07 6.96
C PHE A 15 -4.46 -6.70 6.68
N ALA A 16 -4.27 -6.34 5.40
CA ALA A 16 -3.85 -4.99 5.03
C ALA A 16 -4.90 -3.92 5.41
N ASP A 17 -6.20 -4.21 5.27
CA ASP A 17 -7.27 -3.26 5.66
C ASP A 17 -7.34 -3.07 7.18
N GLU A 18 -7.21 -4.15 7.95
CA GLU A 18 -7.18 -4.11 9.42
C GLU A 18 -5.95 -3.36 9.94
N ALA A 19 -4.76 -3.64 9.40
CA ALA A 19 -3.53 -2.94 9.77
C ALA A 19 -3.60 -1.44 9.45
N TRP A 20 -4.20 -1.08 8.31
CA TRP A 20 -4.43 0.31 7.92
C TRP A 20 -5.40 1.02 8.86
N ARG A 21 -6.53 0.38 9.20
CA ARG A 21 -7.50 0.92 10.14
C ARG A 21 -6.88 1.16 11.52
N ALA A 22 -6.13 0.19 12.04
CA ALA A 22 -5.45 0.32 13.32
C ALA A 22 -4.44 1.48 13.34
N ALA A 23 -3.72 1.70 12.23
CA ALA A 23 -2.81 2.84 12.11
C ALA A 23 -3.54 4.20 12.17
N ILE A 24 -4.69 4.32 11.50
CA ILE A 24 -5.52 5.53 11.52
C ILE A 24 -6.09 5.79 12.92
N GLU A 25 -6.66 4.76 13.55
CA GLU A 25 -7.23 4.86 14.90
C GLU A 25 -6.16 5.28 15.92
N HIS A 26 -4.95 4.70 15.81
CA HIS A 26 -3.83 5.09 16.66
C HIS A 26 -3.43 6.55 16.45
N ALA A 27 -3.31 7.01 15.20
CA ALA A 27 -2.94 8.38 14.88
C ALA A 27 -3.99 9.40 15.37
N ALA A 28 -5.28 9.04 15.36
CA ALA A 28 -6.35 9.87 15.91
C ALA A 28 -6.22 10.04 17.44
N GLY A 29 -5.81 9.00 18.16
CA GLY A 29 -5.63 9.02 19.61
C GLY A 29 -4.30 9.61 20.08
N CYS A 30 -3.21 9.39 19.34
CA CYS A 30 -1.85 9.66 19.80
C CYS A 30 -1.43 11.12 19.57
N LEU A 31 -1.02 11.83 20.64
CA LEU A 31 -0.53 13.21 20.54
C LEU A 31 0.78 13.30 19.74
N SER A 32 1.65 12.30 19.88
CA SER A 32 2.91 12.24 19.12
C SER A 32 2.64 12.12 17.61
N CYS A 33 1.70 11.27 17.18
CA CYS A 33 1.32 11.18 15.76
C CYS A 33 0.66 12.46 15.22
N ARG A 34 -0.01 13.23 16.08
CA ARG A 34 -0.60 14.53 15.73
C ARG A 34 0.40 15.67 15.70
N THR A 35 1.59 15.49 16.27
CA THR A 35 2.62 16.53 16.35
C THR A 35 3.59 16.39 15.16
N PRO A 36 3.66 17.37 14.25
CA PRO A 36 4.60 17.33 13.14
C PRO A 36 6.04 17.16 13.64
N GLY A 37 6.76 16.17 13.09
CA GLY A 37 8.14 15.88 13.46
C GLY A 37 8.34 15.04 14.72
N ALA A 38 7.27 14.73 15.48
CA ALA A 38 7.35 13.76 16.56
C ALA A 38 7.27 12.34 16.01
N LYS A 39 8.13 11.45 16.52
CA LYS A 39 8.12 10.03 16.17
C LYS A 39 7.29 9.25 17.18
N CYS A 40 6.56 8.26 16.69
CA CYS A 40 5.80 7.34 17.54
C CYS A 40 6.13 5.91 17.11
N GLU A 41 6.81 5.17 17.98
CA GLU A 41 7.22 3.79 17.69
C GLU A 41 6.01 2.90 17.36
N THR A 42 4.90 3.06 18.09
CA THR A 42 3.67 2.31 17.84
C THR A 42 3.08 2.63 16.47
N GLY A 43 3.01 3.91 16.10
CA GLY A 43 2.57 4.33 14.77
C GLY A 43 3.47 3.80 13.65
N GLU A 44 4.79 3.85 13.84
CA GLU A 44 5.76 3.30 12.88
C GLU A 44 5.59 1.79 12.72
N ARG A 45 5.35 1.06 13.80
CA ARG A 45 5.12 -0.40 13.76
C ARG A 45 3.83 -0.74 13.01
N LEU A 46 2.76 0.00 13.24
CA LEU A 46 1.48 -0.18 12.55
C LEU A 46 1.59 0.11 11.05
N LEU A 47 2.30 1.18 10.68
CA LEU A 47 2.57 1.50 9.28
C LEU A 47 3.40 0.42 8.59
N ARG A 48 4.46 -0.09 9.22
CA ARG A 48 5.26 -1.18 8.66
C ARG A 48 4.44 -2.46 8.45
N ALA A 49 3.57 -2.80 9.40
CA ALA A 49 2.68 -3.96 9.27
C ALA A 49 1.75 -3.81 8.06
N TYR A 50 1.18 -2.63 7.85
CA TYR A 50 0.40 -2.31 6.67
C TYR A 50 1.23 -2.42 5.37
N GLU A 51 2.44 -1.86 5.33
CA GLU A 51 3.31 -1.91 4.15
C GLU A 51 3.73 -3.34 3.78
N GLU A 52 3.98 -4.18 4.78
CA GLU A 52 4.27 -5.60 4.60
C GLU A 52 3.06 -6.36 4.06
N ALA A 53 1.87 -6.12 4.64
CA ALA A 53 0.61 -6.69 4.16
C ALA A 53 0.30 -6.25 2.73
N ALA A 54 0.46 -4.95 2.43
CA ALA A 54 0.23 -4.40 1.11
C ALA A 54 1.22 -4.92 0.06
N ARG A 55 2.46 -5.23 0.45
CA ARG A 55 3.43 -5.91 -0.43
C ARG A 55 3.04 -7.33 -0.73
N GLN A 56 2.50 -8.07 0.23
CA GLN A 56 2.03 -9.45 0.03
C GLN A 56 0.72 -9.50 -0.78
N ALA A 57 -0.17 -8.53 -0.58
CA ALA A 57 -1.44 -8.40 -1.29
C ALA A 57 -1.27 -8.04 -2.78
N ARG A 58 -0.14 -7.43 -3.15
CA ARG A 58 0.23 -7.22 -4.54
C ARG A 58 0.91 -8.49 -5.05
N PRO A 59 0.24 -9.37 -5.82
CA PRO A 59 0.99 -10.36 -6.58
C PRO A 59 1.94 -9.56 -7.45
N GLY A 60 3.24 -9.85 -7.34
CA GLY A 60 4.25 -9.12 -8.06
C GLY A 60 3.81 -8.96 -9.50
N ARG A 61 3.52 -7.73 -9.91
CA ARG A 61 3.80 -7.32 -11.28
C ARG A 61 5.31 -7.44 -11.37
N ALA A 62 5.78 -8.67 -11.60
CA ALA A 62 6.91 -8.87 -12.46
C ALA A 62 6.62 -7.93 -13.63
N PHE A 63 7.46 -6.92 -13.79
CA PHE A 63 7.53 -6.19 -15.03
C PHE A 63 7.70 -7.26 -16.10
N THR A 64 6.60 -7.74 -16.69
CA THR A 64 6.63 -8.24 -18.04
C THR A 64 6.87 -6.99 -18.83
N THR A 65 8.13 -6.61 -18.92
CA THR A 65 8.62 -5.85 -20.05
C THR A 65 8.42 -6.79 -21.23
N ASP A 66 7.18 -6.87 -21.69
CA ASP A 66 6.90 -7.18 -23.07
C ASP A 66 7.48 -5.97 -23.83
N VAL A 67 8.80 -5.98 -23.99
CA VAL A 67 9.44 -5.26 -25.07
C VAL A 67 8.92 -5.98 -26.31
N GLN A 68 7.79 -5.50 -26.80
CA GLN A 68 7.29 -5.76 -28.14
C GLN A 68 8.48 -5.62 -29.10
N ALA A 69 9.06 -6.75 -29.53
CA ALA A 69 10.11 -6.75 -30.51
C ALA A 69 9.52 -6.22 -31.84
N PRO A 70 10.15 -5.23 -32.51
CA PRO A 70 9.69 -4.81 -33.82
C PRO A 70 9.92 -5.94 -34.84
N ALA A 71 8.88 -6.26 -35.61
CA ALA A 71 8.88 -7.31 -36.62
C ALA A 71 10.00 -7.13 -37.68
N PRO A 72 10.60 -8.22 -38.19
CA PRO A 72 11.57 -8.12 -39.28
C PRO A 72 10.87 -7.66 -40.56
N ARG A 73 11.35 -6.56 -41.16
CA ARG A 73 10.96 -6.16 -42.52
C ARG A 73 11.61 -7.12 -43.51
N ARG A 74 10.77 -7.72 -44.35
CA ARG A 74 11.13 -8.65 -45.41
C ARG A 74 11.55 -7.91 -46.68
#